data_AF-A0A7S7NT17-F1
#
_entry.id   AF-A0A7S7NT17-F1
#
_cell.length_a   1.000
_cell.length_b   1.000
_cell.length_c   1.000
_cell.angle_alpha   90.00
_cell.angle_beta   90.00
_cell.angle_gamma   90.00
#
_symmetry.space_group_name_H-M   'P 1'
#
loop_
_entity.id
_entity.type
_entity.pdbx_description
1 polymer ?
#
loop_
_entity_poly.entity_id
_entity_poly.type
_entity_poly.pdbx_seq_one_letter_code
_entity_poly.pdbx_strand_id
1 'polypeptide(L)'
;MRCFLSLWICAIALPVLGLAADPAVKQITVDGKQAWVDTGIDVQSGDMVKIEAEGSLKYADAAQSSNPEGLARGWKDLIRVLPVNDAGRGALIGRIGSDDSARPFFIGARRESRMPVPGRLFVGLNSGSSTAEGEYKVTIQVTSRAKDTETEFKGVLPPVTDADLAKIPRRVVDKDGNEGDRVNFLVLGTEEQVKQALQSVGWVTVDRSVKDTLLRGALGTLSKQAYLTMPMSELMVFGRAQDYGFAMSDPIKTVMARHHFRIWKAPFEVGGLTLFVGAGTHDIGF
;
A
#
# COMPACT_ATOMS: atom_id res chain seq x y z
N MET A 1 -63.93 43.29 -21.27
CA MET A 1 -62.58 42.71 -21.40
C MET A 1 -62.21 42.10 -20.05
N ARG A 2 -62.07 40.76 -19.95
CA ARG A 2 -61.73 40.06 -18.71
C ARG A 2 -60.20 39.86 -18.65
N CYS A 3 -59.54 40.50 -17.69
CA CYS A 3 -58.13 40.26 -17.39
C CYS A 3 -57.97 38.94 -16.63
N PHE A 4 -57.15 38.04 -17.15
CA PHE A 4 -56.64 36.87 -16.43
C PHE A 4 -55.27 37.23 -15.83
N LEU A 5 -55.15 37.13 -14.51
CA LEU A 5 -53.87 37.24 -13.79
C LEU A 5 -53.30 35.82 -13.64
N SER A 6 -52.23 35.49 -14.36
CA SER A 6 -51.49 34.24 -14.15
C SER A 6 -50.57 34.37 -12.95
N LEU A 7 -50.87 33.63 -11.87
CA LEU A 7 -49.96 33.43 -10.74
C LEU A 7 -48.87 32.43 -11.15
N TRP A 8 -47.61 32.87 -11.15
CA TRP A 8 -46.45 32.00 -11.28
C TRP A 8 -45.97 31.61 -9.88
N ILE A 9 -46.13 30.33 -9.51
CA ILE A 9 -45.57 29.78 -8.27
C ILE A 9 -44.13 29.36 -8.57
N CYS A 10 -43.17 30.13 -8.05
CA CYS A 10 -41.75 29.78 -8.10
C CYS A 10 -41.47 28.73 -7.01
N ALA A 11 -41.35 27.46 -7.38
CA ALA A 11 -40.96 26.40 -6.47
C ALA A 11 -39.45 26.52 -6.17
N ILE A 12 -39.11 26.99 -4.97
CA ILE A 12 -37.74 26.98 -4.46
C ILE A 12 -37.43 25.55 -4.01
N ALA A 13 -36.62 24.83 -4.79
CA ALA A 13 -36.06 23.55 -4.39
C ALA A 13 -34.97 23.79 -3.32
N LEU A 14 -35.31 23.55 -2.05
CA LEU A 14 -34.33 23.47 -0.97
C LEU A 14 -33.47 22.22 -1.18
N PRO A 15 -32.12 22.34 -1.20
CA PRO A 15 -31.27 21.17 -1.26
C PRO A 15 -31.40 20.42 0.08
N VAL A 16 -31.84 19.17 0.02
CA VAL A 16 -31.74 18.25 1.15
C VAL A 16 -30.25 17.98 1.37
N LEU A 17 -29.67 18.64 2.37
CA LEU A 17 -28.36 18.27 2.90
C LEU A 17 -28.48 16.85 3.46
N GLY A 18 -27.98 15.87 2.71
CA GLY A 18 -27.82 14.51 3.20
C GLY A 18 -26.90 14.52 4.42
N LEU A 19 -27.44 14.18 5.58
CA LEU A 19 -26.64 13.85 6.76
C LEU A 19 -25.76 12.66 6.38
N ALA A 20 -24.44 12.85 6.37
CA ALA A 20 -23.50 11.75 6.25
C ALA A 20 -23.80 10.77 7.40
N ALA A 21 -24.04 9.50 7.05
CA ALA A 21 -24.24 8.46 8.05
C ALA A 21 -23.02 8.43 9.00
N ASP A 22 -23.27 8.36 10.30
CA ASP A 22 -22.19 8.22 11.27
C ASP A 22 -21.30 7.02 10.89
N PRO A 23 -19.98 7.18 10.88
CA PRO A 23 -19.07 6.11 10.52
C PRO A 23 -19.25 4.94 11.49
N ALA A 24 -19.75 3.81 10.98
CA ALA A 24 -20.04 2.62 11.77
C ALA A 24 -18.80 2.20 12.57
N VAL A 25 -18.94 2.22 13.90
CA VAL A 25 -17.92 1.75 14.84
C VAL A 25 -18.17 0.27 15.11
N LYS A 26 -17.13 -0.56 14.99
CA LYS A 26 -17.20 -1.99 15.29
C LYS A 26 -16.19 -2.33 16.37
N GLN A 27 -16.65 -3.05 17.39
CA GLN A 27 -15.80 -3.60 18.44
C GLN A 27 -15.61 -5.09 18.22
N ILE A 28 -14.39 -5.57 18.37
CA ILE A 28 -14.02 -6.97 18.27
C ILE A 28 -13.01 -7.32 19.38
N THR A 29 -12.99 -8.59 19.74
CA THR A 29 -12.02 -9.13 20.70
C THR A 29 -11.00 -9.97 19.94
N VAL A 30 -9.71 -9.77 20.26
CA VAL A 30 -8.60 -10.59 19.77
C VAL A 30 -8.05 -11.38 20.94
N ASP A 31 -8.39 -12.66 21.00
CA ASP A 31 -7.90 -13.59 22.03
C ASP A 31 -6.43 -13.97 21.76
N GLY A 32 -5.62 -14.08 22.82
CA GLY A 32 -4.20 -14.44 22.75
C GLY A 32 -3.87 -15.77 22.06
N LYS A 33 -4.86 -16.62 21.82
CA LYS A 33 -4.74 -17.93 21.13
C LYS A 33 -5.07 -17.84 19.65
N GLN A 34 -5.58 -16.72 19.16
CA GLN A 34 -5.96 -16.51 17.76
C GLN A 34 -4.90 -15.69 17.02
N ALA A 35 -4.43 -16.20 15.89
CA ALA A 35 -3.46 -15.47 15.07
C ALA A 35 -4.11 -14.32 14.30
N TRP A 36 -5.31 -14.55 13.75
CA TRP A 36 -6.07 -13.58 12.95
C TRP A 36 -7.57 -13.69 13.26
N VAL A 37 -8.24 -12.55 13.29
CA VAL A 37 -9.67 -12.38 13.49
C VAL A 37 -10.23 -11.61 12.30
N ASP A 38 -11.27 -12.17 11.68
CA ASP A 38 -12.04 -11.47 10.66
C ASP A 38 -12.85 -10.34 11.31
N THR A 39 -12.59 -9.11 10.88
CA THR A 39 -13.33 -7.95 11.40
C THR A 39 -14.73 -7.85 10.81
N GLY A 40 -15.02 -8.56 9.72
CA GLY A 40 -16.24 -8.41 8.93
C GLY A 40 -16.40 -7.03 8.30
N ILE A 41 -15.33 -6.23 8.20
CA ILE A 41 -15.33 -4.92 7.55
C ILE A 41 -14.66 -5.07 6.19
N ASP A 42 -15.38 -4.72 5.14
CA ASP A 42 -14.79 -4.52 3.81
C ASP A 42 -14.35 -3.07 3.68
N VAL A 43 -13.09 -2.89 3.25
CA VAL A 43 -12.50 -1.58 2.96
C VAL A 43 -12.29 -1.43 1.47
N GLN A 44 -12.36 -0.18 1.00
CA GLN A 44 -11.99 0.21 -0.35
C GLN A 44 -10.63 0.90 -0.33
N SER A 45 -9.93 0.89 -1.47
CA SER A 45 -8.74 1.74 -1.62
C SER A 45 -9.16 3.20 -1.43
N GLY A 46 -8.44 3.91 -0.56
CA GLY A 46 -8.73 5.29 -0.20
C GLY A 46 -9.58 5.46 1.06
N ASP A 47 -10.18 4.41 1.64
CA ASP A 47 -10.91 4.54 2.91
C ASP A 47 -9.98 5.03 4.02
N MET A 48 -10.43 5.97 4.86
CA MET A 48 -9.75 6.31 6.11
C MET A 48 -10.29 5.42 7.22
N VAL A 49 -9.40 4.66 7.86
CA VAL A 49 -9.76 3.74 8.94
C VAL A 49 -8.95 4.09 10.18
N LYS A 50 -9.67 4.29 11.28
CA LYS A 50 -9.15 4.46 12.62
C LYS A 50 -9.34 3.15 13.40
N ILE A 51 -8.27 2.66 14.00
CA ILE A 51 -8.25 1.46 14.83
C ILE A 51 -7.63 1.83 16.17
N GLU A 52 -8.30 1.49 17.26
CA GLU A 52 -7.83 1.66 18.62
C GLU A 52 -7.91 0.32 19.34
N ALA A 53 -6.93 0.04 20.18
CA ALA A 53 -6.86 -1.21 20.91
C ALA A 53 -6.36 -1.00 22.34
N GLU A 54 -6.95 -1.77 23.24
CA GLU A 54 -6.56 -1.81 24.65
C GLU A 54 -6.63 -3.26 25.16
N GLY A 55 -6.04 -3.49 26.32
CA GLY A 55 -5.99 -4.81 26.95
C GLY A 55 -4.56 -5.29 27.16
N SER A 56 -4.42 -6.56 27.49
CA SER A 56 -3.13 -7.14 27.87
C SER A 56 -3.06 -8.62 27.51
N LEU A 57 -1.89 -9.04 27.04
CA LEU A 57 -1.56 -10.44 26.76
C LEU A 57 -0.38 -10.88 27.61
N LYS A 58 -0.44 -12.11 28.12
CA LYS A 58 0.66 -12.72 28.88
C LYS A 58 1.18 -13.95 28.14
N TYR A 59 2.41 -13.86 27.64
CA TYR A 59 3.14 -15.02 27.13
C TYR A 59 3.81 -15.76 28.28
N ALA A 60 3.81 -17.09 28.24
CA ALA A 60 4.38 -17.93 29.29
C ALA A 60 5.88 -17.67 29.51
N ASP A 61 6.62 -17.33 28.45
CA ASP A 61 8.06 -17.07 28.47
C ASP A 61 8.42 -15.57 28.60
N ALA A 62 7.43 -14.68 28.73
CA ALA A 62 7.66 -13.25 28.88
C ALA A 62 7.56 -12.80 30.34
N ALA A 63 8.54 -12.04 30.81
CA ALA A 63 8.51 -11.45 32.16
C ALA A 63 7.36 -10.44 32.30
N GLN A 64 7.14 -9.60 31.29
CA GLN A 64 6.09 -8.58 31.27
C GLN A 64 4.92 -9.00 30.38
N SER A 65 3.74 -8.43 30.65
CA SER A 65 2.59 -8.55 29.75
C SER A 65 2.75 -7.60 28.57
N SER A 66 2.30 -8.04 27.39
CA SER A 66 2.24 -7.25 26.17
C SER A 66 0.99 -6.38 26.16
N ASN A 67 1.13 -5.10 25.89
CA ASN A 67 0.04 -4.24 25.44
C ASN A 67 -0.05 -4.30 23.89
N PRO A 68 -1.03 -3.63 23.25
CA PRO A 68 -1.16 -3.65 21.79
C PRO A 68 0.04 -3.10 21.01
N GLU A 69 0.96 -2.34 21.63
CA GLU A 69 2.23 -1.93 21.00
C GLU A 69 3.23 -3.10 20.87
N GLY A 70 3.00 -4.18 21.61
CA GLY A 70 3.88 -5.34 21.68
C GLY A 70 4.90 -5.25 22.81
N LEU A 71 5.55 -6.38 23.10
CA LEU A 71 6.68 -6.42 24.01
C LEU A 71 7.88 -5.69 23.42
N ALA A 72 8.60 -4.94 24.27
CA ALA A 72 9.90 -4.39 23.90
C ALA A 72 10.84 -5.52 23.45
N ARG A 73 11.43 -5.39 22.27
CA ARG A 73 12.26 -6.44 21.68
C ARG A 73 13.54 -6.65 22.49
N GLY A 74 13.68 -7.82 23.11
CA GLY A 74 14.94 -8.28 23.67
C GLY A 74 15.79 -9.03 22.64
N TRP A 75 17.05 -9.32 22.96
CA TRP A 75 17.97 -10.07 22.08
C TRP A 75 17.41 -11.44 21.63
N LYS A 76 16.66 -12.14 22.51
CA LYS A 76 16.00 -13.41 22.18
C LYS A 76 14.85 -13.28 21.18
N ASP A 77 14.24 -12.10 21.07
CA ASP A 77 13.12 -11.86 20.15
C ASP A 77 13.58 -11.44 18.74
N LEU A 78 14.86 -11.07 18.58
CA LEU A 78 15.46 -10.76 17.27
C LEU A 78 15.62 -11.99 16.37
N ILE A 79 15.52 -13.20 16.93
CA ILE A 79 15.67 -14.48 16.22
C ILE A 79 14.29 -15.04 15.79
N ARG A 80 13.19 -14.44 16.26
CA ARG A 80 11.84 -14.91 15.95
C ARG A 80 11.37 -14.35 14.62
N VAL A 81 10.83 -15.22 13.77
CA VAL A 81 10.11 -14.81 12.56
C VAL A 81 8.73 -14.30 12.96
N LEU A 82 8.55 -12.98 12.96
CA LEU A 82 7.26 -12.36 13.22
C LEU A 82 6.61 -11.92 11.91
N PRO A 83 5.26 -11.90 11.82
CA PRO A 83 4.56 -11.35 10.65
C PRO A 83 5.00 -9.92 10.31
N VAL A 84 5.22 -9.09 11.34
CA VAL A 84 5.77 -7.72 11.24
C VAL A 84 7.05 -7.68 12.08
N ASN A 85 8.21 -7.67 11.41
CA ASN A 85 9.53 -7.84 12.05
C ASN A 85 10.05 -6.58 12.74
N ASP A 86 9.34 -5.48 12.62
CA ASP A 86 9.67 -4.15 13.10
C ASP A 86 8.75 -3.76 14.27
N ALA A 87 7.78 -4.62 14.59
CA ALA A 87 6.95 -4.57 15.78
C ALA A 87 7.37 -5.63 16.81
N GLY A 88 7.07 -5.36 18.08
CA GLY A 88 7.27 -6.28 19.19
C GLY A 88 6.38 -7.53 19.08
N ARG A 89 6.77 -8.60 19.77
CA ARG A 89 5.93 -9.79 19.89
C ARG A 89 4.65 -9.43 20.64
N GLY A 90 3.50 -9.85 20.12
CA GLY A 90 2.19 -9.54 20.70
C GLY A 90 1.64 -8.17 20.33
N ALA A 91 2.32 -7.40 19.47
CA ALA A 91 1.74 -6.21 18.89
C ALA A 91 0.46 -6.52 18.11
N LEU A 92 -0.50 -5.61 18.13
CA LEU A 92 -1.65 -5.67 17.24
C LEU A 92 -1.22 -5.32 15.82
N ILE A 93 -1.60 -6.17 14.87
CA ILE A 93 -1.33 -6.02 13.45
C ILE A 93 -2.62 -6.18 12.65
N GLY A 94 -2.64 -5.64 11.43
CA GLY A 94 -3.75 -5.77 10.50
C GLY A 94 -3.30 -6.34 9.16
N ARG A 95 -4.22 -6.90 8.40
CA ARG A 95 -4.02 -7.23 6.97
C ARG A 95 -5.32 -7.03 6.19
N ILE A 96 -5.19 -6.75 4.90
CA ILE A 96 -6.33 -6.66 3.98
C ILE A 96 -6.23 -7.85 3.02
N GLY A 97 -7.28 -8.67 2.97
CA GLY A 97 -7.27 -9.96 2.29
C GLY A 97 -6.75 -11.11 3.16
N SER A 98 -7.00 -12.34 2.69
CA SER A 98 -6.67 -13.57 3.41
C SER A 98 -5.60 -14.43 2.73
N ASP A 99 -5.27 -14.14 1.47
CA ASP A 99 -4.28 -14.87 0.69
C ASP A 99 -2.82 -14.53 1.10
N ASP A 100 -1.86 -15.27 0.52
CA ASP A 100 -0.42 -15.12 0.82
C ASP A 100 0.18 -13.81 0.29
N SER A 101 -0.53 -13.08 -0.56
CA SER A 101 -0.13 -11.74 -1.02
C SER A 101 -0.51 -10.66 -0.01
N ALA A 102 -1.50 -10.90 0.86
CA ALA A 102 -1.90 -9.99 1.92
C ALA A 102 -0.72 -9.70 2.86
N ARG A 103 -0.33 -8.43 2.96
CA ARG A 103 0.79 -7.98 3.78
C ARG A 103 0.28 -7.49 5.14
N PRO A 104 0.76 -8.08 6.24
CA PRO A 104 0.51 -7.54 7.57
C PRO A 104 1.14 -6.16 7.74
N PHE A 105 0.45 -5.26 8.43
CA PHE A 105 0.94 -3.95 8.83
C PHE A 105 0.75 -3.74 10.34
N PHE A 106 1.64 -2.97 10.96
CA PHE A 106 1.56 -2.62 12.38
C PHE A 106 0.34 -1.74 12.69
N ILE A 107 -0.43 -2.05 13.74
CA ILE A 107 -1.52 -1.19 14.24
C ILE A 107 -1.12 -0.54 15.57
N GLY A 108 -0.62 -1.30 16.54
CA GLY A 108 -0.34 -0.79 17.88
C GLY A 108 -1.60 -0.52 18.70
N ALA A 109 -1.52 0.37 19.69
CA ALA A 109 -2.66 0.82 20.50
C ALA A 109 -3.57 1.77 19.72
N ARG A 110 -3.03 2.51 18.75
CA ARG A 110 -3.82 3.35 17.86
C ARG A 110 -3.17 3.52 16.50
N ARG A 111 -3.96 3.34 15.44
CA ARG A 111 -3.60 3.68 14.06
C ARG A 111 -4.75 4.37 13.36
N GLU A 112 -4.44 5.41 12.61
CA GLU A 112 -5.36 6.03 11.67
C GLU A 112 -4.67 6.16 10.32
N SER A 113 -5.17 5.46 9.31
CA SER A 113 -4.50 5.40 8.02
C SER A 113 -5.47 5.20 6.87
N ARG A 114 -5.04 5.64 5.68
CA ARG A 114 -5.72 5.36 4.43
C ARG A 114 -5.48 3.91 4.01
N MET A 115 -6.53 3.20 3.60
CA MET A 115 -6.43 1.84 3.09
C MET A 115 -5.86 1.86 1.67
N PRO A 116 -4.76 1.14 1.39
CA PRO A 116 -4.10 1.19 0.08
C PRO A 116 -4.80 0.33 -0.96
N VAL A 117 -5.46 -0.76 -0.54
CA VAL A 117 -6.09 -1.75 -1.42
C VAL A 117 -7.48 -2.10 -0.90
N PRO A 118 -8.42 -2.49 -1.78
CA PRO A 118 -9.71 -2.99 -1.36
C PRO A 118 -9.62 -4.41 -0.80
N GLY A 119 -10.54 -4.77 0.10
CA GLY A 119 -10.69 -6.16 0.58
C GLY A 119 -11.23 -6.27 2.01
N ARG A 120 -11.31 -7.51 2.50
CA ARG A 120 -11.70 -7.81 3.88
C ARG A 120 -10.57 -7.45 4.85
N LEU A 121 -10.86 -6.62 5.86
CA LEU A 121 -9.93 -6.28 6.93
C LEU A 121 -9.89 -7.39 7.98
N PHE A 122 -8.69 -7.83 8.34
CA PHE A 122 -8.42 -8.71 9.48
C PHE A 122 -7.51 -7.99 10.48
N VAL A 123 -7.67 -8.32 11.76
CA VAL A 123 -6.71 -7.94 12.81
C VAL A 123 -6.10 -9.20 13.41
N GLY A 124 -4.90 -9.11 13.96
CA GLY A 124 -4.20 -10.27 14.48
C GLY A 124 -3.08 -9.89 15.42
N LEU A 125 -2.39 -10.92 15.92
CA LEU A 125 -1.29 -10.77 16.85
C LEU A 125 0.05 -11.01 16.17
N ASN A 126 1.01 -10.16 16.47
CA ASN A 126 2.38 -10.31 15.98
C ASN A 126 3.14 -11.38 16.78
N SER A 127 2.71 -12.64 16.71
CA SER A 127 3.24 -13.72 17.55
C SER A 127 3.68 -14.98 16.81
N GLY A 128 3.46 -15.06 15.49
CA GLY A 128 3.73 -16.25 14.70
C GLY A 128 2.89 -17.43 15.20
N SER A 129 3.54 -18.52 15.61
CA SER A 129 2.88 -19.69 16.22
C SER A 129 2.72 -19.60 17.75
N SER A 130 3.16 -18.51 18.38
CA SER A 130 3.10 -18.37 19.84
C SER A 130 1.71 -17.94 20.30
N THR A 131 1.21 -18.56 21.36
CA THR A 131 -0.04 -18.19 22.03
C THR A 131 0.22 -17.45 23.34
N ALA A 132 -0.76 -16.66 23.78
CA ALA A 132 -0.77 -15.94 25.04
C ALA A 132 -2.12 -16.12 25.75
N GLU A 133 -2.14 -15.84 27.05
CA GLU A 133 -3.38 -15.64 27.81
C GLU A 133 -3.79 -14.17 27.78
N GLY A 134 -5.10 -13.91 27.90
CA GLY A 134 -5.68 -12.58 27.83
C GLY A 134 -6.20 -12.23 26.44
N GLU A 135 -6.60 -10.97 26.27
CA GLU A 135 -7.25 -10.49 25.06
C GLU A 135 -6.98 -9.00 24.84
N TYR A 136 -7.14 -8.56 23.59
CA TYR A 136 -7.29 -7.16 23.24
C TYR A 136 -8.72 -6.85 22.82
N LYS A 137 -9.21 -5.71 23.25
CA LYS A 137 -10.45 -5.10 22.74
C LYS A 137 -10.06 -4.09 21.68
N VAL A 138 -10.54 -4.30 20.47
CA VAL A 138 -10.20 -3.48 19.31
C VAL A 138 -11.45 -2.78 18.81
N THR A 139 -11.37 -1.46 18.70
CA THR A 139 -12.41 -0.61 18.13
C THR A 139 -11.95 -0.15 16.74
N ILE A 140 -12.75 -0.45 15.73
CA ILE A 140 -12.48 -0.09 14.33
C ILE A 140 -13.57 0.87 13.86
N GLN A 141 -13.16 1.97 13.25
CA GLN A 141 -14.05 2.98 12.70
C GLN A 141 -13.56 3.38 11.31
N VAL A 142 -14.42 3.25 10.31
CA VAL A 142 -14.14 3.78 8.97
C VAL A 142 -14.53 5.26 8.96
N THR A 143 -13.60 6.15 9.29
CA THR A 143 -13.85 7.58 9.52
C THR A 143 -14.22 8.35 8.25
N SER A 144 -13.79 7.87 7.08
CA SER A 144 -14.25 8.36 5.78
C SER A 144 -14.21 7.21 4.78
N ARG A 145 -15.28 7.03 4.02
CA ARG A 145 -15.22 6.19 2.82
C ARG A 145 -14.51 6.94 1.70
N ALA A 146 -13.73 6.22 0.89
CA ALA A 146 -13.31 6.72 -0.40
C ALA A 146 -14.57 7.09 -1.19
N LYS A 147 -14.51 8.21 -1.91
CA LYS A 147 -15.53 8.45 -2.93
C LYS A 147 -15.41 7.34 -3.96
N ASP A 148 -16.53 6.89 -4.52
CA ASP A 148 -16.57 6.02 -5.69
C ASP A 148 -15.76 6.69 -6.80
N THR A 149 -14.47 6.40 -6.82
CA THR A 149 -13.56 6.79 -7.88
C THR A 149 -13.69 5.66 -8.85
N GLU A 150 -14.04 5.97 -10.09
CA GLU A 150 -14.35 4.98 -11.13
C GLU A 150 -13.29 3.87 -11.12
N THR A 151 -13.64 2.72 -10.54
CA THR A 151 -12.71 1.60 -10.28
C THR A 151 -12.48 0.76 -11.53
N GLU A 152 -13.24 1.03 -12.58
CA GLU A 152 -13.23 0.29 -13.83
C GLU A 152 -12.95 1.24 -14.99
N PHE A 153 -11.86 0.98 -15.71
CA PHE A 153 -11.59 1.65 -16.97
C PHE A 153 -12.61 1.17 -18.02
N LYS A 154 -13.51 2.07 -18.42
CA LYS A 154 -14.52 1.79 -19.47
C LYS A 154 -14.04 2.09 -20.90
N GLY A 155 -12.79 2.53 -21.06
CA GLY A 155 -12.22 2.77 -22.38
C GLY A 155 -11.84 1.46 -23.07
N VAL A 156 -11.59 1.53 -24.37
CA VAL A 156 -11.01 0.41 -25.13
C VAL A 156 -9.49 0.54 -25.06
N LEU A 157 -8.82 -0.44 -24.47
CA LEU A 157 -7.37 -0.53 -24.61
C LEU A 157 -7.04 -0.92 -26.05
N PRO A 158 -6.12 -0.21 -26.72
CA PRO A 158 -5.68 -0.62 -28.04
C PRO A 158 -4.98 -1.99 -27.95
N PRO A 159 -5.14 -2.86 -28.94
CA PRO A 159 -4.47 -4.15 -28.94
C PRO A 159 -2.95 -3.94 -29.01
N VAL A 160 -2.21 -4.56 -28.10
CA VAL A 160 -0.75 -4.66 -28.21
C VAL A 160 -0.45 -5.82 -29.16
N THR A 161 0.11 -5.53 -30.33
CA THR A 161 0.35 -6.54 -31.37
C THR A 161 1.72 -7.21 -31.22
N ASP A 162 1.93 -8.35 -31.88
CA ASP A 162 3.26 -8.99 -31.96
C ASP A 162 4.32 -8.05 -32.56
N ALA A 163 3.92 -7.20 -33.50
CA ALA A 163 4.81 -6.19 -34.08
C ALA A 163 5.22 -5.13 -33.06
N ASP A 164 4.36 -4.79 -32.10
CA ASP A 164 4.70 -3.89 -31.01
C ASP A 164 5.60 -4.56 -29.98
N LEU A 165 5.30 -5.80 -29.62
CA LEU A 165 6.14 -6.61 -28.71
C LEU A 165 7.54 -6.84 -29.28
N ALA A 166 7.66 -7.02 -30.60
CA ALA A 166 8.96 -7.20 -31.28
C ALA A 166 9.89 -5.98 -31.16
N LYS A 167 9.33 -4.79 -30.90
CA LYS A 167 10.11 -3.55 -30.69
C LYS A 167 10.66 -3.44 -29.26
N ILE A 168 10.19 -4.29 -28.34
CA ILE A 168 10.51 -4.19 -26.91
C ILE A 168 11.64 -5.19 -26.58
N PRO A 169 12.78 -4.72 -26.04
CA PRO A 169 13.81 -5.62 -25.54
C PRO A 169 13.25 -6.57 -24.49
N ARG A 170 13.57 -7.87 -24.60
CA ARG A 170 13.06 -8.89 -23.66
C ARG A 170 13.67 -8.80 -22.27
N ARG A 171 14.84 -8.18 -22.16
CA ARG A 171 15.58 -8.01 -20.91
C ARG A 171 16.10 -6.59 -20.79
N VAL A 172 16.21 -6.16 -19.55
CA VAL A 172 16.96 -4.96 -19.18
C VAL A 172 18.45 -5.28 -19.23
N VAL A 173 19.30 -4.27 -19.45
CA VAL A 173 20.76 -4.43 -19.42
C VAL A 173 21.40 -3.41 -18.49
N ASP A 174 22.51 -3.76 -17.85
CA ASP A 174 23.33 -2.76 -17.16
C ASP A 174 24.15 -1.90 -18.15
N LYS A 175 24.86 -0.90 -17.64
CA LYS A 175 25.71 0.01 -18.45
C LYS A 175 26.79 -0.71 -19.28
N ASP A 176 27.19 -1.91 -18.87
CA ASP A 176 28.23 -2.71 -19.51
C ASP A 176 27.62 -3.73 -20.51
N GLY A 177 26.29 -3.76 -20.62
CA GLY A 177 25.54 -4.61 -21.54
C GLY A 177 25.17 -5.98 -20.97
N ASN A 178 25.41 -6.23 -19.68
CA ASN A 178 25.03 -7.49 -19.06
C ASN A 178 23.51 -7.57 -18.88
N GLU A 179 22.94 -8.72 -19.23
CA GLU A 179 21.50 -8.94 -19.10
C GLU A 179 21.04 -9.05 -17.65
N GLY A 180 19.96 -8.35 -17.31
CA GLY A 180 19.27 -8.44 -16.03
C GLY A 180 17.88 -9.06 -16.15
N ASP A 181 16.94 -8.52 -15.37
CA ASP A 181 15.55 -8.95 -15.31
C ASP A 181 14.86 -8.96 -16.68
N ARG A 182 13.86 -9.83 -16.82
CA ARG A 182 12.98 -9.81 -17.99
C ARG A 182 12.03 -8.63 -17.89
N VAL A 183 11.77 -8.01 -19.03
CA VAL A 183 10.58 -7.17 -19.19
C VAL A 183 9.35 -8.06 -19.05
N ASN A 184 8.47 -7.75 -18.10
CA ASN A 184 7.40 -8.65 -17.68
C ASN A 184 6.02 -7.98 -17.53
N PHE A 185 5.91 -6.67 -17.72
CA PHE A 185 4.61 -6.00 -17.82
C PHE A 185 4.68 -4.74 -18.69
N LEU A 186 3.51 -4.31 -19.14
CA LEU A 186 3.29 -3.10 -19.95
C LEU A 186 2.21 -2.25 -19.28
N VAL A 187 2.35 -0.93 -19.35
CA VAL A 187 1.36 0.02 -18.85
C VAL A 187 1.07 1.06 -19.93
N LEU A 188 -0.20 1.20 -20.31
CA LEU A 188 -0.66 2.20 -21.27
C LEU A 188 -1.31 3.36 -20.52
N GLY A 189 -0.84 4.58 -20.76
CA GLY A 189 -1.37 5.77 -20.11
C GLY A 189 -0.37 6.92 -20.07
N THR A 190 -0.85 8.09 -19.65
CA THR A 190 0.02 9.24 -19.38
C THR A 190 0.92 8.98 -18.18
N GLU A 191 2.04 9.69 -18.09
CA GLU A 191 2.95 9.55 -16.96
C GLU A 191 2.25 9.86 -15.63
N GLU A 192 1.41 10.89 -15.63
CA GLU A 192 0.64 11.34 -14.47
C GLU A 192 -0.33 10.25 -14.00
N GLN A 193 -1.05 9.62 -14.92
CA GLN A 193 -1.96 8.50 -14.59
C GLN A 193 -1.20 7.33 -13.97
N VAL A 194 -0.06 6.95 -14.56
CA VAL A 194 0.76 5.84 -14.05
C VAL A 194 1.26 6.15 -12.64
N LYS A 195 1.81 7.35 -12.42
CA LYS A 195 2.31 7.76 -11.10
C LYS A 195 1.19 7.84 -10.07
N GLN A 196 0.06 8.44 -10.42
CA GLN A 196 -1.09 8.54 -9.51
C GLN A 196 -1.65 7.16 -9.15
N ALA A 197 -1.83 6.27 -10.12
CA ALA A 197 -2.32 4.92 -9.87
C ALA A 197 -1.40 4.15 -8.91
N LEU A 198 -0.09 4.18 -9.17
CA LEU A 198 0.90 3.51 -8.32
C LEU A 198 0.98 4.13 -6.91
N GLN A 199 1.02 5.47 -6.83
CA GLN A 199 1.08 6.17 -5.54
C GLN A 199 -0.18 5.98 -4.69
N SER A 200 -1.36 5.87 -5.34
CA SER A 200 -2.63 5.66 -4.63
C SER A 200 -2.67 4.34 -3.85
N VAL A 201 -1.90 3.34 -4.28
CA VAL A 201 -1.80 2.02 -3.63
C VAL A 201 -0.48 1.83 -2.88
N GLY A 202 0.22 2.92 -2.56
CA GLY A 202 1.38 2.92 -1.68
C GLY A 202 2.72 2.64 -2.37
N TRP A 203 2.84 2.77 -3.69
CA TRP A 203 4.16 2.79 -4.33
C TRP A 203 4.76 4.20 -4.27
N VAL A 204 6.04 4.29 -3.95
CA VAL A 204 6.81 5.53 -3.97
C VAL A 204 7.89 5.46 -5.04
N THR A 205 8.16 6.60 -5.65
CA THR A 205 9.29 6.74 -6.57
C THR A 205 10.59 6.76 -5.78
N VAL A 206 11.57 5.97 -6.22
CA VAL A 206 12.92 5.92 -5.65
C VAL A 206 13.88 6.67 -6.57
N ASP A 207 14.79 7.44 -5.97
CA ASP A 207 15.81 8.18 -6.72
C ASP A 207 16.68 7.23 -7.56
N ARG A 208 17.05 7.68 -8.77
CA ARG A 208 17.87 6.89 -9.70
C ARG A 208 19.34 6.83 -9.27
N SER A 209 19.82 7.83 -8.53
CA SER A 209 21.23 7.94 -8.13
C SER A 209 21.40 8.64 -6.77
N VAL A 210 22.54 8.39 -6.12
CA VAL A 210 22.93 9.05 -4.84
C VAL A 210 23.00 10.58 -4.98
N LYS A 211 23.30 11.10 -6.18
CA LYS A 211 23.43 12.55 -6.42
C LYS A 211 22.11 13.28 -6.27
N ASP A 212 21.00 12.64 -6.62
CA ASP A 212 19.65 13.22 -6.48
C ASP A 212 19.18 13.24 -5.01
N THR A 213 19.68 12.32 -4.19
CA THR A 213 19.39 12.22 -2.75
C THR A 213 20.02 13.36 -1.94
N LEU A 214 21.20 13.85 -2.34
CA LEU A 214 21.91 14.92 -1.62
C LEU A 214 21.15 16.25 -1.59
N LEU A 215 20.32 16.53 -2.59
CA LEU A 215 19.58 17.80 -2.68
C LEU A 215 18.36 17.85 -1.73
N ARG A 216 17.89 16.71 -1.21
CA ARG A 216 16.67 16.62 -0.38
C ARG A 216 16.93 16.28 1.09
N GLY A 217 18.17 15.95 1.45
CA GLY A 217 18.53 15.32 2.72
C GLY A 217 19.07 16.23 3.84
N ALA A 218 18.85 17.54 3.77
CA ALA A 218 19.22 18.44 4.86
C ALA A 218 17.99 18.77 5.73
N LEU A 219 17.78 17.97 6.80
CA LEU A 219 17.12 18.29 8.10
C LEU A 219 16.35 17.07 8.67
N GLY A 220 17.01 16.35 9.59
CA GLY A 220 16.39 15.75 10.80
C GLY A 220 15.25 14.74 10.69
N THR A 221 15.47 13.52 10.18
CA THR A 221 14.84 12.25 10.64
C THR A 221 15.48 11.04 9.91
N LEU A 222 16.67 10.63 10.38
CA LEU A 222 17.62 9.81 9.60
C LEU A 222 17.26 8.33 9.35
N SER A 223 16.28 7.71 10.03
CA SER A 223 16.02 6.27 9.84
C SER A 223 14.95 5.92 8.80
N LYS A 224 13.90 6.73 8.62
CA LYS A 224 12.81 6.46 7.67
C LYS A 224 13.10 7.01 6.27
N GLN A 225 13.69 8.20 6.16
CA GLN A 225 13.99 8.82 4.87
C GLN A 225 15.17 8.15 4.16
N ALA A 226 16.26 7.84 4.88
CA ALA A 226 17.45 7.21 4.27
C ALA A 226 17.16 5.85 3.62
N TYR A 227 16.12 5.13 4.09
CA TYR A 227 15.70 3.85 3.53
C TYR A 227 14.89 4.00 2.23
N LEU A 228 13.96 4.96 2.18
CA LEU A 228 13.17 5.29 0.98
C LEU A 228 14.02 5.90 -0.15
N THR A 229 15.20 6.43 0.19
CA THR A 229 16.14 7.08 -0.74
C THR A 229 17.33 6.20 -1.12
N MET A 230 17.35 4.91 -0.77
CA MET A 230 18.43 4.03 -1.26
C MET A 230 18.28 3.84 -2.77
N PRO A 231 19.21 4.39 -3.58
CA PRO A 231 19.02 4.48 -5.02
C PRO A 231 19.03 3.09 -5.66
N MET A 232 18.17 2.91 -6.65
CA MET A 232 18.15 1.71 -7.47
C MET A 232 19.18 1.87 -8.59
N SER A 233 19.99 0.83 -8.84
CA SER A 233 20.94 0.83 -9.96
C SER A 233 20.25 1.17 -11.28
N GLU A 234 20.96 1.94 -12.10
CA GLU A 234 20.52 2.26 -13.45
C GLU A 234 20.55 1.00 -14.32
N LEU A 235 19.40 0.71 -14.93
CA LEU A 235 19.23 -0.36 -15.90
C LEU A 235 18.62 0.24 -17.16
N MET A 236 18.97 -0.33 -18.30
CA MET A 236 18.67 0.23 -19.59
C MET A 236 17.69 -0.63 -20.38
N VAL A 237 16.75 0.07 -21.02
CA VAL A 237 15.88 -0.43 -22.09
C VAL A 237 15.85 0.67 -23.16
N PHE A 238 15.77 0.28 -24.43
CA PHE A 238 15.84 1.24 -25.55
C PHE A 238 17.13 2.09 -25.58
N GLY A 239 18.24 1.53 -25.06
CA GLY A 239 19.53 2.23 -25.01
C GLY A 239 19.60 3.39 -24.02
N ARG A 240 18.67 3.49 -23.07
CA ARG A 240 18.64 4.56 -22.04
C ARG A 240 18.23 4.04 -20.67
N ALA A 241 18.62 4.77 -19.62
CA ALA A 241 18.24 4.48 -18.25
C ALA A 241 16.72 4.57 -18.01
N GLN A 242 16.26 3.96 -16.93
CA GLN A 242 14.86 3.96 -16.49
C GLN A 242 14.32 5.36 -16.25
N ASP A 243 13.02 5.55 -16.47
CA ASP A 243 12.36 6.81 -16.09
C ASP A 243 12.02 6.82 -14.60
N TYR A 244 11.49 5.71 -14.09
CA TYR A 244 11.09 5.63 -12.70
C TYR A 244 11.45 4.28 -12.11
N GLY A 245 12.00 4.31 -10.90
CA GLY A 245 12.02 3.16 -10.00
C GLY A 245 10.89 3.32 -9.00
N PHE A 246 10.12 2.27 -8.77
CA PHE A 246 9.09 2.24 -7.75
C PHE A 246 9.42 1.19 -6.71
N ALA A 247 9.23 1.54 -5.44
CA ALA A 247 9.26 0.63 -4.31
C ALA A 247 8.00 0.83 -3.47
N MET A 248 7.49 -0.23 -2.85
CA MET A 248 6.35 -0.11 -1.96
C MET A 248 6.75 0.64 -0.67
N SER A 249 5.90 1.56 -0.20
CA SER A 249 6.21 2.56 0.84
C SER A 249 6.10 2.04 2.27
N ASP A 250 5.96 0.73 2.51
CA ASP A 250 5.91 0.19 3.86
C ASP A 250 7.33 0.16 4.43
N PRO A 251 7.63 0.95 5.48
CA PRO A 251 8.98 1.09 5.97
C PRO A 251 9.30 -0.11 6.87
N ILE A 252 10.50 -0.66 6.67
CA ILE A 252 11.21 -1.57 7.59
C ILE A 252 10.91 -3.08 7.39
N LYS A 253 11.00 -3.57 6.15
CA LYS A 253 11.69 -4.86 5.96
C LYS A 253 13.19 -4.63 5.94
N THR A 254 13.88 -5.17 6.94
CA THR A 254 15.32 -5.40 6.96
C THR A 254 15.77 -6.01 5.63
N VAL A 255 16.43 -5.22 4.77
CA VAL A 255 17.39 -5.57 3.67
C VAL A 255 17.05 -6.71 2.69
N MET A 256 16.01 -7.52 2.92
CA MET A 256 15.87 -8.89 2.41
C MET A 256 14.65 -9.07 1.50
N ALA A 257 13.79 -8.05 1.32
CA ALA A 257 12.70 -8.13 0.34
C ALA A 257 12.19 -6.74 -0.02
N ARG A 258 12.85 -6.09 -0.99
CA ARG A 258 12.31 -4.87 -1.61
C ARG A 258 11.51 -5.29 -2.83
N HIS A 259 10.19 -5.31 -2.72
CA HIS A 259 9.35 -5.35 -3.91
C HIS A 259 9.54 -4.03 -4.65
N HIS A 260 10.26 -4.10 -5.75
CA HIS A 260 10.61 -2.95 -6.55
C HIS A 260 10.52 -3.30 -8.02
N PHE A 261 10.26 -2.29 -8.84
CA PHE A 261 10.30 -2.41 -10.28
C PHE A 261 10.77 -1.11 -10.90
N ARG A 262 11.15 -1.20 -12.18
CA ARG A 262 11.53 -0.06 -13.00
C ARG A 262 10.60 0.03 -14.19
N ILE A 263 10.36 1.24 -14.67
CA ILE A 263 9.64 1.49 -15.92
C ILE A 263 10.41 2.42 -16.85
N TRP A 264 10.25 2.17 -18.14
CA TRP A 264 10.78 2.96 -19.25
C TRP A 264 9.63 3.31 -20.20
N LYS A 265 9.44 4.60 -20.48
CA LYS A 265 8.62 5.10 -21.57
C LYS A 265 9.21 4.62 -22.90
N ALA A 266 8.43 3.89 -23.66
CA ALA A 266 8.81 3.44 -24.99
C ALA A 266 8.96 4.64 -25.95
N PRO A 267 9.87 4.56 -26.94
CA PRO A 267 10.03 5.62 -27.94
C PRO A 267 8.92 5.60 -29.01
N PHE A 268 7.84 4.86 -28.77
CA PHE A 268 6.68 4.72 -29.65
C PHE A 268 5.41 4.61 -28.80
N GLU A 269 4.28 4.86 -29.45
CA GLU A 269 2.94 4.74 -28.85
C GLU A 269 2.21 3.52 -29.41
N VAL A 270 1.24 3.02 -28.65
CA VAL A 270 0.33 1.95 -29.08
C VAL A 270 -1.08 2.52 -29.07
N GLY A 271 -1.71 2.57 -30.24
CA GLY A 271 -3.05 3.15 -30.39
C GLY A 271 -3.18 4.60 -29.92
N GLY A 272 -2.12 5.41 -30.07
CA GLY A 272 -2.07 6.80 -29.62
C GLY A 272 -1.91 6.97 -28.10
N LEU A 273 -1.65 5.89 -27.37
CA LEU A 273 -1.34 5.93 -25.95
C LEU A 273 0.16 5.79 -25.73
N THR A 274 0.68 6.57 -24.79
CA THR A 274 2.04 6.38 -24.26
C THR A 274 2.14 4.99 -23.63
N LEU A 275 3.18 4.25 -24.04
CA LEU A 275 3.52 2.94 -23.50
C LEU A 275 4.68 3.06 -22.51
N PHE A 276 4.50 2.52 -21.32
CA PHE A 276 5.57 2.21 -20.38
C PHE A 276 5.83 0.70 -20.38
N VAL A 277 7.10 0.34 -20.46
CA VAL A 277 7.60 -1.02 -20.36
C VAL A 277 8.19 -1.22 -18.97
N GLY A 278 7.89 -2.35 -18.33
CA GLY A 278 8.26 -2.60 -16.95
C GLY A 278 9.03 -3.89 -16.74
N ALA A 279 9.95 -3.83 -15.78
CA ALA A 279 10.65 -4.99 -15.24
C ALA A 279 10.65 -4.91 -13.72
N GLY A 280 10.08 -5.92 -13.07
CA GLY A 280 10.04 -6.04 -11.61
C GLY A 280 10.42 -7.44 -11.16
N THR A 281 11.11 -7.52 -10.03
CA THR A 281 11.56 -8.79 -9.44
C THR A 281 11.09 -8.90 -8.00
N HIS A 282 10.71 -10.13 -7.64
CA HIS A 282 10.40 -10.49 -6.27
C HIS A 282 11.69 -10.99 -5.58
N ASP A 283 12.44 -10.06 -4.99
CA ASP A 283 13.62 -10.43 -4.21
C ASP A 283 13.22 -11.01 -2.85
N ILE A 284 13.61 -12.26 -2.62
CA ILE A 284 13.68 -12.89 -1.30
C ILE A 284 15.15 -13.14 -0.99
N GLY A 285 15.73 -12.29 -0.15
CA GLY A 285 17.08 -12.46 0.38
C GLY A 285 17.14 -13.74 1.20
N PHE A 286 18.14 -14.58 0.94
CA PHE A 286 18.58 -15.65 1.82
C PHE A 286 19.65 -15.12 2.77
#